data_AF-A0A976MBW4-F1
#
_entry.id   AF-A0A976MBW4-F1
#
_cell.length_a   1.000
_cell.length_b   1.000
_cell.length_c   1.000
_cell.angle_alpha   90.00
_cell.angle_beta   90.00
_cell.angle_gamma   90.00
#
_symmetry.space_group_name_H-M   'P 1'
#
loop_
_entity.id
_entity.type
_entity.pdbx_description
1 polymer ?
#
loop_
_entity_poly.entity_id
_entity_poly.type
_entity_poly.pdbx_seq_one_letter_code
_entity_poly.pdbx_strand_id
1 'polypeptide(L)'
;MGARQSYLYIFLEYMDGQYGSGKGDHTEYTVESSKGVLDECDSFEVVTHKIQITKGDPKSYDIYIYNSRSVASKASYIFGYCSPRVDTHVAKEVKAYYSVLSPHTPLAITFVRENEHNHHCATDKLKEAGWDWASSITKYSSSDLAAMLKEQFTKLSWDRTIQFTDGKDNINIMGRKMEIDNDKFYRVILVPNKGDGTLGVQWLYCLDPPNL
;
A
#
# COMPACT_ATOMS: atom_id res chain seq x y z
N MET A 1 -7.45 -36.32 -6.91
CA MET A 1 -6.31 -35.73 -7.63
C MET A 1 -6.45 -34.23 -7.52
N GLY A 2 -5.62 -33.59 -6.69
CA GLY A 2 -5.79 -32.20 -6.28
C GLY A 2 -5.44 -31.23 -7.41
N ALA A 3 -6.31 -30.25 -7.66
CA ALA A 3 -5.98 -29.12 -8.51
C ALA A 3 -4.70 -28.47 -7.98
N ARG A 4 -3.69 -28.32 -8.84
CA ARG A 4 -2.42 -27.70 -8.52
C ARG A 4 -2.69 -26.25 -8.12
N GLN A 5 -2.36 -25.88 -6.88
CA GLN A 5 -2.45 -24.49 -6.41
C GLN A 5 -1.56 -23.62 -7.30
N SER A 6 -2.10 -22.48 -7.70
CA SER A 6 -1.42 -21.47 -8.51
C SER A 6 -1.14 -20.23 -7.68
N TYR A 7 -0.18 -19.42 -8.13
CA TYR A 7 0.29 -18.26 -7.40
C TYR A 7 -0.09 -16.99 -8.14
N LEU A 8 -0.71 -16.06 -7.40
CA LEU A 8 -0.99 -14.71 -7.83
C LEU A 8 -0.12 -13.74 -7.03
N TYR A 9 0.44 -12.74 -7.70
CA TYR A 9 1.26 -11.73 -7.04
C TYR A 9 0.55 -10.38 -7.04
N ILE A 10 0.63 -9.67 -5.93
CA ILE A 10 0.21 -8.28 -5.79
C ILE A 10 1.43 -7.43 -5.44
N PHE A 11 1.71 -6.43 -6.27
CA PHE A 11 2.85 -5.51 -6.15
C PHE A 11 2.35 -4.14 -5.73
N LEU A 12 2.47 -3.81 -4.44
CA LEU A 12 1.84 -2.62 -3.88
C LEU A 12 2.39 -1.30 -4.45
N GLU A 13 3.66 -1.27 -4.89
CA GLU A 13 4.23 -0.07 -5.52
C GLU A 13 3.93 0.03 -7.03
N TYR A 14 3.25 -0.96 -7.61
CA TYR A 14 2.71 -0.88 -8.97
C TYR A 14 1.36 -0.15 -8.90
N MET A 15 1.41 1.19 -8.84
CA MET A 15 0.26 2.02 -8.46
C MET A 15 -0.72 2.34 -9.59
N ASP A 16 -0.31 2.16 -10.85
CA ASP A 16 -1.12 2.47 -12.02
C ASP A 16 -0.74 1.55 -13.19
N GLY A 17 -1.73 1.17 -14.00
CA GLY A 17 -1.58 0.27 -15.15
C GLY A 17 -1.93 -1.19 -14.86
N GLN A 18 -1.43 -2.10 -15.69
CA GLN A 18 -1.80 -3.51 -15.69
C GLN A 18 -0.59 -4.44 -15.66
N TYR A 19 -0.67 -5.50 -14.85
CA TYR A 19 0.33 -6.58 -14.79
C TYR A 19 -0.32 -7.94 -14.58
N GLY A 20 0.46 -9.01 -14.60
CA GLY A 20 -0.02 -10.37 -14.40
C GLY A 20 0.74 -11.38 -15.24
N SER A 21 0.50 -12.67 -15.01
CA SER A 21 1.14 -13.73 -15.77
C SER A 21 0.22 -14.23 -16.87
N GLY A 22 0.44 -13.74 -18.09
CA GLY A 22 -0.06 -14.36 -19.31
C GLY A 22 0.96 -15.36 -19.83
N LYS A 23 0.76 -16.66 -19.55
CA LYS A 23 1.15 -17.84 -20.36
C LYS A 23 1.37 -19.09 -19.50
N GLY A 24 0.34 -19.92 -19.43
CA GLY A 24 0.36 -21.30 -18.98
C GLY A 24 -0.96 -21.99 -19.31
N ASP A 25 -0.95 -23.31 -19.52
CA ASP A 25 -2.11 -24.05 -20.03
C ASP A 25 -3.32 -24.11 -19.08
N HIS A 26 -3.19 -23.68 -17.83
CA HIS A 26 -4.24 -23.87 -16.81
C HIS A 26 -4.54 -22.69 -15.88
N THR A 27 -3.72 -21.65 -15.83
CA THR A 27 -3.95 -20.48 -14.95
C THR A 27 -3.44 -19.20 -15.57
N GLU A 28 -4.31 -18.20 -15.62
CA GLU A 28 -4.03 -16.87 -16.15
C GLU A 28 -4.82 -15.83 -15.34
N TYR A 29 -4.13 -14.76 -14.98
CA TYR A 29 -4.72 -13.62 -14.29
C TYR A 29 -4.11 -12.32 -14.75
N THR A 30 -4.91 -11.27 -14.61
CA THR A 30 -4.57 -9.88 -14.79
C THR A 30 -4.83 -9.15 -13.49
N VAL A 31 -3.97 -8.20 -13.15
CA VAL A 31 -4.19 -7.23 -12.08
C VAL A 31 -4.16 -5.84 -12.69
N GLU A 32 -5.22 -5.08 -12.44
CA GLU A 32 -5.33 -3.67 -12.82
C GLU A 32 -5.17 -2.81 -11.56
N SER A 33 -4.16 -1.94 -11.57
CA SER A 33 -3.89 -1.01 -10.49
C SER A 33 -4.43 0.37 -10.82
N SER A 34 -5.02 1.02 -9.83
CA SER A 34 -5.42 2.42 -9.92
C SER A 34 -5.19 3.13 -8.59
N LYS A 35 -4.83 4.40 -8.67
CA LYS A 35 -4.63 5.27 -7.51
C LYS A 35 -5.85 6.17 -7.30
N GLY A 36 -6.21 6.38 -6.04
CA GLY A 36 -7.24 7.33 -5.62
C GLY A 36 -6.93 7.96 -4.27
N VAL A 37 -7.84 8.80 -3.81
CA VAL A 37 -7.82 9.41 -2.48
C VAL A 37 -8.89 8.73 -1.63
N LEU A 38 -8.66 8.58 -0.33
CA LEU A 38 -9.69 8.09 0.57
C LEU A 38 -10.71 9.22 0.84
N ASP A 39 -11.97 9.03 0.43
CA ASP A 39 -13.02 10.06 0.54
C ASP A 39 -13.22 10.56 1.99
N GLU A 40 -13.03 9.68 2.97
CA GLU A 40 -13.18 9.99 4.40
C GLU A 40 -12.03 10.85 4.95
N CYS A 41 -10.86 10.86 4.30
CA CYS A 41 -9.67 11.56 4.75
C CYS A 41 -8.65 11.73 3.61
N ASP A 42 -8.54 12.96 3.09
CA ASP A 42 -7.65 13.36 2.01
C ASP A 42 -6.14 13.23 2.32
N SER A 43 -5.80 13.01 3.59
CA SER A 43 -4.45 12.75 4.06
C SER A 43 -3.97 11.33 3.74
N PHE A 44 -4.87 10.46 3.27
CA PHE A 44 -4.56 9.10 2.86
C PHE A 44 -4.88 8.85 1.39
N GLU A 45 -3.99 8.11 0.75
CA GLU A 45 -4.14 7.62 -0.61
C GLU A 45 -4.47 6.13 -0.59
N VAL A 46 -5.23 5.69 -1.59
CA VAL A 46 -5.55 4.28 -1.80
C VAL A 46 -5.05 3.84 -3.16
N VAL A 47 -4.37 2.69 -3.19
CA VAL A 47 -4.03 1.97 -4.41
C VAL A 47 -4.88 0.72 -4.46
N THR A 48 -5.75 0.62 -5.47
CA THR A 48 -6.64 -0.51 -5.67
C THR A 48 -6.07 -1.43 -6.73
N HIS A 49 -5.78 -2.68 -6.37
CA HIS A 49 -5.40 -3.75 -7.27
C HIS A 49 -6.60 -4.65 -7.53
N LYS A 50 -7.25 -4.50 -8.69
CA LYS A 50 -8.37 -5.34 -9.12
C LYS A 50 -7.85 -6.60 -9.76
N ILE A 51 -8.30 -7.75 -9.26
CA ILE A 51 -7.87 -9.07 -9.73
C ILE A 51 -8.89 -9.60 -10.72
N GLN A 52 -8.44 -9.95 -11.92
CA GLN A 52 -9.24 -10.59 -12.95
C GLN A 52 -8.61 -11.93 -13.30
N ILE A 53 -9.30 -13.01 -12.98
CA ILE A 53 -8.86 -14.37 -13.33
C ILE A 53 -9.48 -14.73 -14.67
N THR A 54 -8.65 -14.78 -15.71
CA THR A 54 -9.09 -15.04 -17.09
C THR A 54 -9.13 -16.53 -17.41
N LYS A 55 -8.40 -17.35 -16.64
CA LYS A 55 -8.40 -18.81 -16.78
C LYS A 55 -8.16 -19.52 -15.44
N GLY A 56 -8.95 -20.56 -15.16
CA GLY A 56 -8.85 -21.39 -13.95
C GLY A 56 -9.89 -21.04 -12.88
N ASP A 57 -9.90 -21.82 -11.78
CA ASP A 57 -10.79 -21.59 -10.63
C ASP A 57 -10.15 -20.53 -9.69
N PRO A 58 -10.84 -19.41 -9.39
CA PRO A 58 -10.38 -18.41 -8.43
C PRO A 58 -9.97 -18.94 -7.06
N LYS A 59 -10.60 -20.03 -6.61
CA LYS A 59 -10.26 -20.69 -5.35
C LYS A 59 -8.90 -21.37 -5.37
N SER A 60 -8.29 -21.57 -6.53
CA SER A 60 -7.00 -22.26 -6.66
C SER A 60 -5.79 -21.33 -6.50
N TYR A 61 -6.00 -20.03 -6.26
CA TYR A 61 -4.92 -19.05 -6.19
C TYR A 61 -4.55 -18.69 -4.75
N ASP A 62 -3.27 -18.85 -4.42
CA ASP A 62 -2.66 -18.18 -3.28
C ASP A 62 -2.20 -16.78 -3.74
N ILE A 63 -2.53 -15.74 -2.97
CA ILE A 63 -2.16 -14.36 -3.26
C ILE A 63 -0.97 -13.96 -2.39
N TYR A 64 0.17 -13.68 -3.00
CA TYR A 64 1.35 -13.17 -2.31
C TYR A 64 1.52 -11.67 -2.54
N ILE A 65 1.61 -10.94 -1.43
CA ILE A 65 1.69 -9.48 -1.44
C ILE A 65 3.12 -9.04 -1.17
N TYR A 66 3.63 -8.15 -2.02
CA TYR A 66 4.95 -7.54 -1.90
C TYR A 66 4.86 -6.01 -1.90
N ASN A 67 5.58 -5.36 -0.99
CA ASN A 67 5.81 -3.92 -1.00
C ASN A 67 6.94 -3.56 -1.98
N SER A 68 6.69 -3.76 -3.26
CA SER A 68 7.62 -3.46 -4.35
C SER A 68 6.85 -3.41 -5.67
N ARG A 69 7.50 -2.97 -6.76
CA ARG A 69 6.93 -2.96 -8.12
C ARG A 69 6.95 -4.31 -8.83
N SER A 70 7.74 -5.25 -8.33
CA SER A 70 7.91 -6.61 -8.85
C SER A 70 8.43 -7.51 -7.74
N VAL A 71 8.57 -8.82 -7.97
CA VAL A 71 9.23 -9.72 -7.01
C VAL A 71 10.71 -9.34 -6.91
N ALA A 72 11.04 -8.50 -5.94
CA ALA A 72 12.39 -7.95 -5.77
C ALA A 72 13.19 -8.73 -4.73
N SER A 73 12.61 -8.95 -3.53
CA SER A 73 13.30 -9.64 -2.45
C SER A 73 12.36 -10.20 -1.37
N LYS A 74 12.86 -11.08 -0.51
CA LYS A 74 12.13 -11.51 0.70
C LYS A 74 11.82 -10.35 1.64
N ALA A 75 12.64 -9.30 1.67
CA ALA A 75 12.39 -8.13 2.52
C ALA A 75 11.17 -7.31 2.08
N SER A 76 10.79 -7.40 0.79
CA SER A 76 9.57 -6.77 0.29
C SER A 76 8.31 -7.60 0.55
N TYR A 77 8.44 -8.86 0.97
CA TYR A 77 7.28 -9.72 1.24
C TYR A 77 6.47 -9.20 2.44
N ILE A 78 5.14 -9.18 2.30
CA ILE A 78 4.22 -8.80 3.38
C ILE A 78 3.44 -10.00 3.88
N PHE A 79 2.69 -10.66 3.00
CA PHE A 79 1.71 -11.65 3.42
C PHE A 79 1.32 -12.59 2.30
N GLY A 80 1.00 -13.83 2.67
CA GLY A 80 0.43 -14.85 1.81
C GLY A 80 -1.01 -15.14 2.21
N TYR A 81 -1.94 -14.78 1.34
CA TYR A 81 -3.36 -15.07 1.49
C TYR A 81 -3.65 -16.37 0.77
N CYS A 82 -3.72 -17.47 1.53
CA CYS A 82 -3.85 -18.81 0.96
C CYS A 82 -5.26 -19.06 0.42
N SER A 83 -5.28 -19.76 -0.70
CA SER A 83 -6.42 -20.19 -1.50
C SER A 83 -7.64 -20.57 -0.66
N PRO A 84 -8.80 -19.97 -0.94
CA PRO A 84 -10.03 -20.27 -0.20
C PRO A 84 -10.64 -21.60 -0.66
N ARG A 85 -11.48 -22.19 0.20
CA ARG A 85 -12.30 -23.37 -0.15
C ARG A 85 -13.69 -23.00 -0.68
N VAL A 86 -14.09 -21.73 -0.53
CA VAL A 86 -15.43 -21.21 -0.86
C VAL A 86 -15.29 -19.89 -1.61
N ASP A 87 -16.24 -19.61 -2.52
CA ASP A 87 -16.15 -18.46 -3.43
C ASP A 87 -16.24 -17.12 -2.69
N THR A 88 -17.00 -17.06 -1.59
CA THR A 88 -17.14 -15.85 -0.76
C THR A 88 -15.84 -15.41 -0.08
N HIS A 89 -14.81 -16.26 -0.04
CA HIS A 89 -13.49 -15.92 0.51
C HIS A 89 -12.47 -15.57 -0.59
N VAL A 90 -12.85 -15.60 -1.86
CA VAL A 90 -11.99 -15.14 -2.95
C VAL A 90 -11.86 -13.61 -2.87
N ALA A 91 -10.63 -13.13 -2.82
CA ALA A 91 -10.36 -11.69 -2.88
C ALA A 91 -10.44 -11.24 -4.36
N LYS A 92 -11.35 -10.31 -4.64
CA LYS A 92 -11.53 -9.68 -5.95
C LYS A 92 -10.65 -8.43 -6.09
N GLU A 93 -10.39 -7.75 -4.99
CA GLU A 93 -9.50 -6.60 -4.96
C GLU A 93 -8.60 -6.64 -3.72
N VAL A 94 -7.41 -6.08 -3.86
CA VAL A 94 -6.52 -5.77 -2.75
C VAL A 94 -6.29 -4.27 -2.77
N LYS A 95 -6.67 -3.58 -1.69
CA LYS A 95 -6.45 -2.14 -1.53
C LYS A 95 -5.34 -1.88 -0.54
N ALA A 96 -4.32 -1.13 -0.92
CA ALA A 96 -3.29 -0.66 -0.01
C ALA A 96 -3.45 0.82 0.27
N TYR A 97 -3.29 1.18 1.54
CA TYR A 97 -3.51 2.53 2.03
C TYR A 97 -2.20 3.13 2.49
N TYR A 98 -1.97 4.38 2.07
CA TYR A 98 -0.75 5.11 2.32
C TYR A 98 -1.08 6.47 2.93
N SER A 99 -0.20 6.97 3.78
CA SER A 99 -0.21 8.40 4.08
C SER A 99 0.38 9.15 2.90
N VAL A 100 -0.18 10.31 2.56
CA VAL A 100 0.44 11.28 1.65
C VAL A 100 1.88 11.61 2.07
N LEU A 101 2.15 11.58 3.38
CA LEU A 101 3.47 11.84 3.97
C LEU A 101 4.40 10.61 3.97
N SER A 102 3.89 9.41 3.64
CA SER A 102 4.68 8.18 3.51
C SER A 102 4.15 7.28 2.37
N PRO A 103 4.33 7.70 1.11
CA PRO A 103 3.71 7.05 -0.05
C PRO A 103 4.32 5.69 -0.42
N HIS A 104 5.42 5.28 0.23
CA HIS A 104 6.10 4.00 -0.01
C HIS A 104 5.91 3.01 1.16
N THR A 105 5.24 3.43 2.23
CA THR A 105 5.00 2.59 3.41
C THR A 105 3.51 2.31 3.54
N PRO A 106 3.03 1.12 3.16
CA PRO A 106 1.62 0.80 3.30
C PRO A 106 1.25 0.68 4.77
N LEU A 107 0.25 1.45 5.20
CA LEU A 107 -0.24 1.47 6.57
C LEU A 107 -1.26 0.35 6.84
N ALA A 108 -2.11 0.09 5.85
CA ALA A 108 -3.09 -0.98 5.90
C ALA A 108 -3.30 -1.61 4.53
N ILE A 109 -3.78 -2.86 4.54
CA ILE A 109 -4.15 -3.63 3.36
C ILE A 109 -5.55 -4.17 3.58
N THR A 110 -6.43 -3.97 2.61
CA THR A 110 -7.80 -4.47 2.62
C THR A 110 -7.99 -5.52 1.55
N PHE A 111 -8.58 -6.64 1.95
CA PHE A 111 -9.06 -7.67 1.04
C PHE A 111 -10.54 -7.45 0.79
N VAL A 112 -10.90 -7.17 -0.46
CA VAL A 112 -12.30 -7.00 -0.89
C VAL A 112 -12.79 -8.33 -1.44
N ARG A 113 -13.85 -8.87 -0.84
CA ARG A 113 -14.48 -10.14 -1.23
C ARG A 113 -15.83 -9.91 -1.90
N GLU A 114 -16.55 -10.99 -2.18
CA GLU A 114 -17.95 -10.90 -2.60
C GLU A 114 -18.80 -10.13 -1.59
N ASN A 115 -19.85 -9.47 -2.09
CA ASN A 115 -20.79 -8.66 -1.30
C ASN A 115 -20.14 -7.54 -0.48
N GLU A 116 -19.00 -7.01 -0.95
CA GLU A 116 -18.30 -5.89 -0.32
C GLU A 116 -17.84 -6.17 1.13
N HIS A 117 -17.63 -7.44 1.46
CA HIS A 117 -17.05 -7.84 2.74
C HIS A 117 -15.56 -7.45 2.76
N ASN A 118 -15.29 -6.25 3.23
CA ASN A 118 -13.97 -5.66 3.32
C ASN A 118 -13.29 -6.06 4.63
N HIS A 119 -12.08 -6.61 4.52
CA HIS A 119 -11.27 -6.94 5.68
C HIS A 119 -10.06 -6.01 5.75
N HIS A 120 -10.18 -4.94 6.52
CA HIS A 120 -9.14 -3.93 6.70
C HIS A 120 -8.09 -4.40 7.70
N CYS A 121 -6.90 -4.75 7.24
CA CYS A 121 -5.84 -5.29 8.09
C CYS A 121 -4.68 -4.31 8.19
N ALA A 122 -4.16 -4.11 9.40
CA ALA A 122 -2.94 -3.35 9.59
C ALA A 122 -1.74 -4.10 8.97
N THR A 123 -0.86 -3.38 8.27
CA THR A 123 0.25 -4.01 7.55
C THR A 123 1.23 -4.72 8.48
N ASP A 124 1.46 -4.18 9.68
CA ASP A 124 2.31 -4.78 10.71
C ASP A 124 1.83 -6.19 11.14
N LYS A 125 0.53 -6.34 11.41
CA LYS A 125 -0.10 -7.61 11.77
C LYS A 125 0.03 -8.65 10.65
N LEU A 126 -0.14 -8.22 9.41
CA LEU A 126 0.02 -9.10 8.25
C LEU A 126 1.48 -9.56 8.09
N LYS A 127 2.44 -8.65 8.24
CA LYS A 127 3.87 -8.99 8.20
C LYS A 127 4.27 -9.98 9.30
N GLU A 128 3.75 -9.78 10.51
CA GLU A 128 4.00 -10.68 11.65
C GLU A 128 3.46 -12.09 11.39
N ALA A 129 2.23 -12.20 10.85
CA ALA A 129 1.64 -13.49 10.50
C ALA A 129 2.38 -14.18 9.35
N GLY A 130 2.84 -13.40 8.36
CA GLY A 130 3.57 -13.87 7.18
C GLY A 130 2.71 -14.61 6.16
N TRP A 131 1.74 -15.44 6.58
CA TRP A 131 0.72 -16.03 5.72
C TRP A 131 -0.42 -16.61 6.57
N ASP A 132 -1.62 -16.73 6.00
CA ASP A 132 -2.73 -17.46 6.62
C ASP A 132 -3.76 -17.84 5.54
N TRP A 133 -4.66 -18.75 5.89
CA TRP A 133 -5.82 -19.09 5.08
C TRP A 133 -6.74 -17.90 4.89
N ALA A 134 -7.33 -17.78 3.71
CA ALA A 134 -8.37 -16.80 3.43
C ALA A 134 -9.44 -16.78 4.55
N SER A 135 -9.95 -17.93 4.99
CA SER A 135 -10.97 -17.99 6.05
C SER A 135 -10.54 -17.37 7.38
N SER A 136 -9.24 -17.22 7.64
CA SER A 136 -8.70 -16.63 8.88
C SER A 136 -8.53 -15.12 8.83
N ILE A 137 -8.73 -14.45 7.69
CA ILE A 137 -8.36 -13.03 7.54
C ILE A 137 -9.04 -12.11 8.57
N THR A 138 -10.22 -12.51 9.04
CA THR A 138 -11.01 -11.78 10.05
C THR A 138 -10.25 -11.58 11.36
N LYS A 139 -9.30 -12.46 11.68
CA LYS A 139 -8.43 -12.33 12.87
C LYS A 139 -7.57 -11.08 12.84
N TYR A 140 -7.24 -10.58 11.65
CA TYR A 140 -6.37 -9.42 11.44
C TYR A 140 -7.15 -8.16 11.12
N SER A 141 -8.45 -8.28 10.82
CA SER A 141 -9.27 -7.17 10.34
C SER A 141 -9.78 -6.27 11.47
N SER A 142 -9.75 -4.96 11.22
CA SER A 142 -10.47 -3.93 11.98
C SER A 142 -11.77 -3.57 11.25
N SER A 143 -12.80 -3.20 12.01
CA SER A 143 -14.04 -2.64 11.48
C SER A 143 -13.93 -1.15 11.14
N ASP A 144 -12.96 -0.45 11.73
CA ASP A 144 -12.73 0.99 11.51
C ASP A 144 -11.39 1.19 10.80
N LEU A 145 -11.47 1.54 9.51
CA LEU A 145 -10.32 1.81 8.66
C LEU A 145 -9.65 3.14 9.04
N ALA A 146 -10.42 4.21 9.21
CA ALA A 146 -9.87 5.54 9.46
C ALA A 146 -9.11 5.62 10.78
N ALA A 147 -9.65 5.01 11.85
CA ALA A 147 -8.96 4.93 13.13
C ALA A 147 -7.66 4.13 13.02
N MET A 148 -7.69 2.98 12.33
CA MET A 148 -6.52 2.15 12.11
C MET A 148 -5.42 2.88 11.31
N LEU A 149 -5.79 3.64 10.26
CA LEU A 149 -4.83 4.41 9.48
C LEU A 149 -4.15 5.50 10.32
N LYS A 150 -4.91 6.21 11.17
CA LYS A 150 -4.35 7.21 12.09
C LYS A 150 -3.40 6.58 13.11
N GLU A 151 -3.78 5.45 13.69
CA GLU A 151 -2.94 4.72 14.64
C GLU A 151 -1.64 4.25 13.99
N GLN A 152 -1.72 3.61 12.83
CA GLN A 152 -0.56 3.11 12.09
C GLN A 152 0.36 4.25 11.64
N PHE A 153 -0.19 5.37 11.19
CA PHE A 153 0.60 6.54 10.84
C PHE A 153 1.30 7.17 12.06
N THR A 154 0.62 7.21 13.22
CA THR A 154 1.21 7.70 14.46
C THR A 154 2.38 6.83 14.90
N LYS A 155 2.23 5.50 14.86
CA LYS A 155 3.34 4.56 15.14
C LYS A 155 4.52 4.75 14.19
N LEU A 156 4.25 4.96 12.90
CA LEU A 156 5.30 5.20 11.90
C LEU A 156 6.06 6.51 12.14
N SER A 157 5.37 7.50 12.70
CA SER A 157 5.87 8.86 12.89
C SER A 157 6.39 9.14 14.31
N TRP A 158 6.26 8.19 15.24
CA TRP A 158 6.44 8.43 16.68
C TRP A 158 7.82 9.00 17.04
N ASP A 159 8.87 8.59 16.33
CA ASP A 159 10.23 9.03 16.61
C ASP A 159 10.68 10.20 15.73
N ARG A 160 9.81 10.74 14.86
CA ARG A 160 10.20 11.74 13.85
C ARG A 160 9.78 13.14 14.29
N THR A 161 10.76 14.01 14.49
CA THR A 161 10.52 15.42 14.84
C THR A 161 11.20 16.36 13.85
N ILE A 162 10.62 17.56 13.67
CA ILE A 162 11.24 18.67 12.93
C ILE A 162 11.44 19.82 13.91
N GLN A 163 12.69 20.24 14.08
CA GLN A 163 13.03 21.52 14.68
C GLN A 163 13.06 22.60 13.60
N PHE A 164 12.40 23.73 13.84
CA PHE A 164 12.48 24.90 12.96
C PHE A 164 13.58 25.86 13.42
N THR A 165 14.32 26.44 12.47
CA THR A 165 15.34 27.46 12.73
C THR A 165 15.15 28.67 11.80
N ASP A 166 15.66 29.83 12.17
CA ASP A 166 15.61 31.03 11.30
C ASP A 166 16.60 30.98 10.12
N GLY A 167 17.39 29.92 10.02
CA GLY A 167 18.49 29.75 9.08
C GLY A 167 18.11 29.09 7.75
N LYS A 168 19.13 28.51 7.11
CA LYS A 168 19.03 27.73 5.86
C LYS A 168 19.19 26.23 6.09
N ASP A 169 19.09 25.80 7.34
CA ASP A 169 19.34 24.40 7.72
C ASP A 169 18.40 23.46 6.98
N ASN A 170 18.94 22.34 6.50
CA ASN A 170 18.17 21.28 5.88
C ASN A 170 18.83 19.95 6.23
N ILE A 171 18.65 19.56 7.49
CA ILE A 171 19.31 18.40 8.08
C ILE A 171 18.26 17.31 8.27
N ASN A 172 18.50 16.15 7.66
CA ASN A 172 17.62 14.98 7.74
C ASN A 172 16.17 15.25 7.31
N ILE A 173 15.91 16.23 6.44
CA ILE A 173 14.59 16.47 5.85
C ILE A 173 14.60 15.92 4.42
N MET A 174 13.58 15.13 4.09
CA MET A 174 13.24 14.80 2.71
C MET A 174 12.16 15.77 2.25
N GLY A 175 12.38 16.40 1.10
CA GLY A 175 11.33 17.10 0.40
C GLY A 175 10.82 16.29 -0.79
N ARG A 176 9.56 16.49 -1.14
CA ARG A 176 8.98 15.96 -2.37
C ARG A 176 7.99 16.97 -2.95
N LYS A 177 8.11 17.23 -4.25
CA LYS A 177 7.06 17.89 -5.02
C LYS A 177 5.98 16.85 -5.35
N MET A 178 4.73 17.18 -5.06
CA MET A 178 3.59 16.38 -5.47
C MET A 178 2.64 17.24 -6.28
N GLU A 179 2.49 16.88 -7.56
CA GLU A 179 1.57 17.52 -8.48
C GLU A 179 0.11 17.23 -8.11
N ILE A 180 -0.72 18.25 -8.28
CA ILE A 180 -2.16 18.21 -8.04
C ILE A 180 -2.93 18.41 -9.36
N ASP A 181 -2.41 19.23 -10.28
CA ASP A 181 -3.02 19.48 -11.60
C ASP A 181 -1.96 19.85 -12.64
N ASN A 182 -1.47 18.86 -13.39
CA ASN A 182 -0.60 19.02 -14.57
C ASN A 182 0.44 20.15 -14.41
N ASP A 183 1.27 20.04 -13.36
CA ASP A 183 2.31 21.01 -12.96
C ASP A 183 1.88 22.46 -12.62
N LYS A 184 0.61 22.84 -12.80
CA LYS A 184 0.11 24.18 -12.40
C LYS A 184 0.02 24.34 -10.89
N PHE A 185 -0.46 23.30 -10.23
CA PHE A 185 -0.60 23.26 -8.78
C PHE A 185 0.19 22.09 -8.23
N TYR A 186 1.04 22.36 -7.26
CA TYR A 186 1.81 21.34 -6.57
C TYR A 186 1.86 21.66 -5.08
N ARG A 187 2.02 20.62 -4.26
CA ARG A 187 2.37 20.74 -2.84
C ARG A 187 3.79 20.28 -2.63
N VAL A 188 4.52 20.98 -1.77
CA VAL A 188 5.82 20.54 -1.27
C VAL A 188 5.60 19.85 0.06
N ILE A 189 6.02 18.60 0.15
CA ILE A 189 5.94 17.79 1.36
C ILE A 189 7.33 17.72 1.95
N LEU A 190 7.51 18.22 3.17
CA LEU A 190 8.77 18.18 3.91
C LEU A 190 8.58 17.25 5.12
N VAL A 191 9.39 16.19 5.22
CA VAL A 191 9.25 15.14 6.24
C VAL A 191 10.63 14.74 6.77
N PRO A 192 10.79 14.46 8.07
CA PRO A 192 12.03 13.89 8.59
C PRO A 192 12.34 12.53 7.96
N ASN A 193 13.58 12.38 7.50
CA ASN A 193 14.14 11.10 7.06
C ASN A 193 14.60 10.23 8.25
N LYS A 194 14.94 10.87 9.37
CA LYS A 194 15.40 10.23 10.60
C LYS A 194 14.71 10.87 11.80
N GLY A 195 15.07 10.43 13.02
CA GLY A 195 14.38 10.85 14.24
C GLY A 195 14.44 12.37 14.50
N ASP A 196 15.60 12.97 14.26
CA ASP A 196 15.79 14.42 14.46
C ASP A 196 16.08 15.13 13.14
N GLY A 197 15.09 15.88 12.66
CA GLY A 197 15.21 16.78 11.51
C GLY A 197 15.35 18.23 11.92
N THR A 198 16.11 19.01 11.16
CA THR A 198 16.19 20.48 11.33
C THR A 198 15.91 21.17 10.01
N LEU A 199 14.94 22.08 10.03
CA LEU A 199 14.47 22.81 8.85
C LEU A 199 14.52 24.32 9.11
N GLY A 200 15.36 25.00 8.35
CA GLY A 200 15.37 26.45 8.27
C GLY A 200 14.10 26.97 7.61
N VAL A 201 13.46 27.98 8.20
CA VAL A 201 12.19 28.55 7.70
C VAL A 201 12.27 29.03 6.25
N GLN A 202 13.47 29.36 5.74
CA GLN A 202 13.64 29.74 4.33
C GLN A 202 13.19 28.62 3.37
N TRP A 203 13.30 27.35 3.76
CA TRP A 203 12.81 26.22 2.96
C TRP A 203 11.29 26.12 2.91
N LEU A 204 10.55 26.74 3.84
CA LEU A 204 9.08 26.79 3.81
C LEU A 204 8.56 27.81 2.78
N TYR A 205 9.38 28.82 2.46
CA TYR A 205 8.97 29.95 1.62
C TYR A 205 9.66 29.97 0.26
N CYS A 206 10.63 29.07 0.01
CA CYS A 206 11.23 28.90 -1.31
C CYS A 206 10.23 28.24 -2.26
N LEU A 207 9.58 29.07 -3.09
CA LEU A 207 8.72 28.65 -4.21
C LEU A 207 9.50 27.93 -5.33
N ASP A 208 10.83 27.96 -5.30
CA ASP A 208 11.74 27.18 -6.14
C ASP A 208 12.89 26.65 -5.27
N PRO A 209 12.73 25.49 -4.61
CA PRO A 209 13.79 24.88 -3.83
C PRO A 209 14.90 24.41 -4.80
N PRO A 210 16.15 24.89 -4.66
CA PRO A 210 17.23 24.44 -5.52
C PRO A 210 17.52 22.96 -5.24
N ASN A 211 17.31 22.12 -6.25
CA ASN A 211 17.57 20.67 -6.27
C ASN A 211 16.79 19.87 -5.20
N LEU A 212 15.45 19.81 -5.34
CA LEU A 212 14.63 18.74 -4.76
C LEU A 212 14.38 17.60 -5.75
#